data_AF-A0A1X1HBX6-F1
#
_entry.id   AF-A0A1X1HBX6-F1
#
_cell.length_a   1.000
_cell.length_b   1.000
_cell.length_c   1.000
_cell.angle_alpha   90.00
_cell.angle_beta   90.00
_cell.angle_gamma   90.00
#
_symmetry.space_group_name_H-M   'P 1'
#
loop_
_entity.id
_entity.type
_entity.pdbx_description
1 polymer ?
#
loop_
_entity_poly.entity_id
_entity_poly.type
_entity_poly.pdbx_seq_one_letter_code
_entity_poly.pdbx_strand_id
1 'polypeptide(L)'
;MVTEEDYRYIVDDVYDVDSGKVSNPIQEGRLVANDRFKVISKPIDNTSNGMQAMAVAPVDKNGNVDYSHVVIAYAGTNKDDIKDLGTDVQSLWLGREKLQSRSGLNSAK
;
A
#
# COMPACT_ATOMS: atom_id res chain seq x y z
N MET A 1 14.36 -18.82 -9.04
CA MET A 1 13.50 -19.26 -7.92
C MET A 1 13.05 -18.03 -7.18
N VAL A 2 11.74 -17.88 -6.95
CA VAL A 2 11.18 -16.78 -6.16
C VAL A 2 11.66 -16.90 -4.70
N THR A 3 11.99 -15.77 -4.09
CA THR A 3 12.54 -15.65 -2.74
C THR A 3 11.68 -14.72 -1.90
N GLU A 4 11.83 -14.77 -0.56
CA GLU A 4 11.14 -13.83 0.34
C GLU A 4 11.47 -12.36 0.03
N GLU A 5 12.70 -12.10 -0.41
CA GLU A 5 13.13 -10.77 -0.80
C GLU A 5 12.34 -10.22 -2.01
N ASP A 6 11.93 -11.09 -2.94
CA ASP A 6 11.12 -10.69 -4.08
C ASP A 6 9.77 -10.15 -3.64
N TYR A 7 9.13 -10.78 -2.64
CA TYR A 7 7.86 -10.30 -2.10
C TYR A 7 8.02 -8.95 -1.41
N ARG A 8 9.16 -8.68 -0.77
CA ARG A 8 9.46 -7.35 -0.20
C ARG A 8 9.45 -6.29 -1.30
N TYR A 9 10.14 -6.54 -2.41
CA TYR A 9 10.15 -5.59 -3.53
C TYR A 9 8.76 -5.40 -4.14
N ILE A 10 7.95 -6.46 -4.29
CA ILE A 10 6.57 -6.33 -4.79
C ILE A 10 5.72 -5.42 -3.88
N VAL A 11 5.87 -5.55 -2.55
CA VAL A 11 5.13 -4.73 -1.57
C VAL A 11 5.64 -3.29 -1.52
N ASP A 12 6.90 -3.04 -1.86
CA ASP A 12 7.40 -1.67 -2.01
C ASP A 12 6.89 -1.04 -3.31
N ASP A 13 6.94 -1.78 -4.42
CA ASP A 13 6.54 -1.32 -5.75
C ASP A 13 5.04 -1.00 -5.86
N VAL A 14 4.16 -1.69 -5.10
CA VAL A 14 2.70 -1.45 -5.18
C VAL A 14 2.30 -0.01 -4.80
N TYR A 15 3.11 0.71 -4.02
CA TYR A 15 2.87 2.13 -3.73
C TYR A 15 3.05 3.02 -4.97
N ASP A 16 3.87 2.61 -5.94
CA ASP A 16 4.09 3.36 -7.18
C ASP A 16 2.96 3.14 -8.21
N VAL A 17 1.88 2.44 -7.84
CA VAL A 17 0.62 2.42 -8.60
C VAL A 17 -0.12 3.75 -8.47
N ASP A 18 0.10 4.51 -7.39
CA ASP A 18 -0.56 5.78 -7.12
C ASP A 18 -0.21 6.87 -8.13
N SER A 19 -1.17 7.16 -9.01
CA SER A 19 -1.00 8.18 -10.05
C SER A 19 -0.90 9.62 -9.52
N GLY A 20 -1.30 9.85 -8.27
CA GLY A 20 -1.19 11.15 -7.60
C GLY A 20 0.17 11.39 -6.95
N LYS A 21 1.00 10.36 -6.77
CA LYS A 21 2.28 10.45 -6.04
C LYS A 21 3.51 10.27 -6.89
N VAL A 22 3.40 9.50 -7.97
CA VAL A 22 4.50 9.29 -8.90
C VAL A 22 4.15 9.83 -10.28
N SER A 23 5.14 10.41 -10.96
CA SER A 23 4.95 10.97 -12.30
C SER A 23 4.73 9.90 -13.38
N ASN A 24 5.16 8.67 -13.11
CA ASN A 24 5.03 7.54 -14.03
C ASN A 24 4.55 6.30 -13.25
N PRO A 25 3.24 6.20 -12.97
CA PRO A 25 2.68 5.10 -12.19
C PRO A 25 2.91 3.75 -12.86
N ILE A 26 2.96 2.70 -12.05
CA ILE A 26 3.05 1.33 -12.55
C ILE A 26 1.78 1.00 -13.36
N GLN A 27 1.99 0.40 -14.52
CA GLN A 27 0.94 0.01 -15.46
C GLN A 27 1.09 -1.47 -15.84
N GLU A 28 0.06 -2.02 -16.46
CA GLU A 28 0.10 -3.37 -17.02
C GLU A 28 1.30 -3.56 -17.95
N GLY A 29 1.95 -4.71 -17.86
CA GLY A 29 3.10 -5.08 -18.65
C GLY A 29 4.45 -4.55 -18.15
N ARG A 30 4.47 -3.66 -17.14
CA ARG A 30 5.70 -3.17 -16.52
C ARG A 30 6.42 -4.29 -15.78
N LEU A 31 7.75 -4.28 -15.84
CA LEU A 31 8.59 -5.12 -15.01
C LEU A 31 8.80 -4.47 -13.63
N VAL A 32 8.73 -5.30 -12.59
CA VAL A 32 8.76 -4.91 -11.18
C VAL A 32 9.55 -5.95 -10.37
N ALA A 33 9.79 -5.66 -9.09
CA ALA A 33 10.57 -6.49 -8.18
C ALA A 33 11.95 -6.85 -8.76
N ASN A 34 12.72 -5.81 -9.11
CA ASN A 34 14.01 -5.91 -9.79
C ASN A 34 13.94 -6.70 -11.10
N ASP A 35 12.94 -6.40 -11.92
CA ASP A 35 12.69 -7.03 -13.23
C ASP A 35 12.40 -8.53 -13.22
N ARG A 36 12.08 -9.09 -12.04
CA ARG A 36 11.80 -10.52 -11.87
C ARG A 36 10.34 -10.86 -12.03
N PHE A 37 9.46 -9.86 -12.00
CA PHE A 37 8.02 -10.00 -12.12
C PHE A 37 7.48 -9.04 -13.16
N LYS A 38 6.36 -9.42 -13.77
CA LYS A 38 5.61 -8.58 -14.71
C LYS A 38 4.22 -8.32 -14.17
N VAL A 39 3.74 -7.09 -14.32
CA VAL A 39 2.35 -6.73 -14.06
C VAL A 39 1.47 -7.37 -15.13
N ILE A 40 0.55 -8.24 -14.71
CA ILE A 40 -0.25 -9.08 -15.63
C ILE A 40 -1.67 -8.55 -15.88
N SER A 41 -2.07 -7.50 -15.17
CA SER A 41 -3.36 -6.83 -15.37
C SER A 41 -3.25 -5.36 -14.99
N LYS A 42 -4.11 -4.51 -15.53
CA LYS A 42 -4.25 -3.12 -15.12
C LYS A 42 -4.30 -2.98 -13.58
N PRO A 43 -3.35 -2.26 -12.97
CA PRO A 43 -3.37 -1.99 -11.54
C PRO A 43 -4.60 -1.18 -11.13
N ILE A 44 -4.97 -1.30 -9.85
CA ILE A 44 -6.07 -0.54 -9.26
C ILE A 44 -5.47 0.59 -8.44
N ASP A 45 -5.88 1.82 -8.74
CA ASP A 45 -5.64 3.02 -7.96
C ASP A 45 -7.01 3.65 -7.68
N ASN A 46 -7.55 3.43 -6.48
CA ASN A 46 -8.83 3.99 -6.07
C ASN A 46 -8.61 5.19 -5.14
N THR A 47 -8.54 6.37 -5.74
CA THR A 47 -8.35 7.64 -5.04
C THR A 47 -9.47 7.98 -4.05
N SER A 48 -10.66 7.37 -4.17
CA SER A 48 -11.77 7.60 -3.22
C SER A 48 -11.55 6.93 -1.86
N ASN A 49 -10.78 5.84 -1.81
CA ASN A 49 -10.51 5.10 -0.57
C ASN A 49 -9.02 4.82 -0.33
N GLY A 50 -8.12 5.40 -1.14
CA GLY A 50 -6.67 5.27 -1.03
C GLY A 50 -6.13 3.88 -1.37
N MET A 51 -6.94 2.99 -1.93
CA MET A 51 -6.52 1.62 -2.21
C MET A 51 -5.66 1.54 -3.47
N GLN A 52 -4.47 0.96 -3.34
CA GLN A 52 -3.66 0.54 -4.47
C GLN A 52 -3.51 -0.98 -4.48
N ALA A 53 -3.61 -1.58 -5.66
CA ALA A 53 -3.39 -3.01 -5.84
C ALA A 53 -2.77 -3.34 -7.19
N MET A 54 -1.96 -4.40 -7.20
CA MET A 54 -1.23 -4.87 -8.37
C MET A 54 -1.21 -6.39 -8.40
N ALA A 55 -1.49 -6.98 -9.57
CA ALA A 55 -1.29 -8.41 -9.81
C ALA A 55 -0.05 -8.63 -10.66
N VAL A 56 0.85 -9.51 -10.19
CA VAL A 56 2.11 -9.81 -10.87
C VAL A 56 2.35 -11.31 -10.97
N ALA A 57 3.14 -11.70 -11.98
CA ALA A 57 3.64 -13.05 -12.14
C ALA A 57 5.15 -13.04 -12.44
N PRO A 58 5.91 -14.05 -11.99
CA PRO A 58 7.34 -14.13 -12.23
C PRO A 58 7.64 -14.27 -13.72
N VAL A 59 8.80 -13.77 -14.14
CA VAL A 59 9.31 -13.94 -15.51
C VAL A 59 10.56 -14.81 -15.54
N ASP A 60 10.71 -15.59 -16.61
CA ASP A 60 11.93 -16.34 -16.88
C ASP A 60 13.01 -15.45 -17.50
N LYS A 61 14.20 -16.03 -17.74
CA LYS A 61 15.35 -15.33 -18.34
C LYS A 61 15.09 -14.81 -19.77
N ASN A 62 14.05 -15.30 -20.43
CA ASN A 62 13.66 -14.91 -21.79
C ASN A 62 12.51 -13.89 -21.76
N GLY A 63 12.03 -13.49 -20.58
CA GLY A 63 10.90 -12.58 -20.40
C GLY A 63 9.52 -13.25 -20.55
N ASN A 64 9.45 -14.58 -20.58
CA ASN A 64 8.19 -15.30 -20.57
C ASN A 64 7.59 -15.27 -19.17
N VAL A 65 6.29 -15.00 -19.10
CA VAL A 65 5.55 -14.92 -17.84
C VAL A 65 5.11 -16.32 -17.41
N ASP A 66 5.40 -16.68 -16.16
CA ASP A 66 4.91 -17.91 -15.55
C ASP A 66 3.62 -17.64 -14.76
N TYR A 67 2.48 -17.91 -15.39
CA TYR A 67 1.16 -17.73 -14.78
C TYR A 67 0.77 -18.81 -13.76
N SER A 68 1.62 -19.81 -13.50
CA SER A 68 1.34 -20.83 -12.47
C SER A 68 1.38 -20.24 -11.05
N HIS A 69 2.04 -19.09 -10.89
CA HIS A 69 2.14 -18.38 -9.62
C HIS A 69 1.80 -16.91 -9.84
N VAL A 70 0.64 -16.49 -9.31
CA VAL A 70 0.20 -15.10 -9.33
C VAL A 70 0.26 -14.54 -7.92
N VAL A 71 0.84 -13.35 -7.78
CA VAL A 71 0.89 -12.59 -6.54
C VAL A 71 0.00 -11.37 -6.70
N ILE A 72 -0.93 -11.18 -5.77
CA ILE A 72 -1.74 -9.96 -5.69
C ILE A 72 -1.25 -9.18 -4.48
N ALA A 73 -0.67 -8.02 -4.74
CA ALA A 73 -0.19 -7.10 -3.72
C ALA A 73 -1.19 -5.97 -3.53
N TYR A 74 -1.40 -5.62 -2.28
CA TYR A 74 -2.19 -4.48 -1.86
C TYR A 74 -1.27 -3.53 -1.11
N ALA A 75 -1.23 -2.26 -1.49
CA ALA A 75 -0.58 -1.28 -0.65
C ALA A 75 -1.36 -1.14 0.66
N GLY A 76 -0.63 -0.94 1.75
CA GLY A 76 -1.25 -0.55 3.02
C GLY A 76 -1.73 0.90 2.96
N THR A 77 -1.92 1.52 4.13
CA THR A 77 -2.18 2.96 4.20
C THR A 77 -1.05 3.72 3.50
N ASN A 78 -1.44 4.59 2.59
CA ASN A 78 -0.57 5.34 1.70
C ASN A 78 0.46 6.15 2.53
N LYS A 79 1.76 6.10 2.24
CA LYS A 79 2.78 6.72 3.13
C LYS A 79 2.67 8.24 3.31
N ASP A 80 1.97 8.95 2.41
CA ASP A 80 1.63 10.37 2.62
C ASP A 80 0.44 10.59 3.56
N ASP A 81 -0.43 9.58 3.78
CA ASP A 81 -1.38 9.55 4.91
C ASP A 81 -0.65 9.23 6.23
N ILE A 82 0.60 8.74 6.22
CA ILE A 82 1.39 8.61 7.46
C ILE A 82 1.79 10.00 8.00
N LYS A 83 1.79 11.05 7.17
CA LYS A 83 1.84 12.44 7.68
C LYS A 83 0.57 12.81 8.45
N ASP A 84 -0.58 12.21 8.11
CA ASP A 84 -1.81 12.30 8.89
C ASP A 84 -1.89 11.31 10.05
N LEU A 85 -1.02 10.30 10.17
CA LEU A 85 -0.91 9.51 11.40
C LEU A 85 -0.52 10.36 12.62
N GLY A 86 0.22 11.45 12.42
CA GLY A 86 0.45 12.46 13.47
C GLY A 86 -0.80 13.28 13.79
N THR A 87 -1.63 13.56 12.78
CA THR A 87 -2.93 14.25 12.92
C THR A 87 -3.98 13.35 13.58
N ASP A 88 -3.96 12.04 13.32
CA ASP A 88 -4.88 11.06 13.91
C ASP A 88 -4.45 10.54 15.28
N VAL A 89 -3.14 10.53 15.59
CA VAL A 89 -2.66 10.39 16.96
C VAL A 89 -3.18 11.54 17.84
N GLN A 90 -3.29 12.76 17.31
CA GLN A 90 -4.00 13.83 18.02
C GLN A 90 -5.47 13.47 18.22
N SER A 91 -6.17 12.85 17.27
CA SER A 91 -7.56 12.41 17.44
C SER A 91 -7.74 11.40 18.58
N LEU A 92 -6.86 10.40 18.69
CA LEU A 92 -6.87 9.44 19.81
C LEU A 92 -6.45 10.09 21.15
N TRP A 93 -5.49 11.02 21.13
CA TRP A 93 -5.05 11.77 22.30
C TRP A 93 -6.11 12.76 22.80
N LEU A 94 -6.66 13.60 21.91
CA LEU A 94 -7.78 14.51 22.17
C LEU A 94 -9.04 13.73 22.56
N GLY A 95 -9.26 12.55 21.97
CA GLY A 95 -10.32 11.62 22.38
C GLY A 95 -10.14 11.16 23.84
N ARG A 96 -8.90 10.82 24.24
CA ARG A 96 -8.56 10.45 25.62
C ARG A 96 -8.73 11.63 26.59
N GLU A 97 -8.30 12.84 26.22
CA GLU A 97 -8.50 14.04 27.04
C GLU A 97 -9.98 14.39 27.16
N LYS A 98 -10.77 14.29 26.08
CA LYS A 98 -12.22 14.55 26.10
C LYS A 98 -12.98 13.50 26.92
N LEU A 99 -12.54 12.24 26.91
CA LEU A 99 -13.09 11.18 27.77
C LEU A 99 -12.70 11.38 29.25
N GLN A 100 -11.47 11.82 29.54
CA GLN A 100 -11.03 12.15 30.90
C GLN A 100 -11.70 13.43 31.44
N SER A 101 -11.89 14.45 30.61
CA SER A 101 -12.64 15.66 30.93
C SER A 101 -14.10 15.35 31.28
N ARG A 102 -14.73 14.44 30.53
CA ARG A 102 -16.12 14.01 30.81
C ARG A 102 -16.23 13.05 31.99
N SER A 103 -15.20 12.25 32.30
CA SER A 103 -15.19 11.43 33.50
C SER A 103 -14.91 12.24 34.77
N GLY A 104 -14.16 13.34 34.66
CA GLY A 104 -13.96 14.32 35.74
C GLY A 104 -15.20 15.16 36.09
N LEU A 105 -16.17 15.27 35.20
CA LEU A 105 -17.43 16.00 35.41
C LEU A 105 -18.48 15.24 36.24
N ASN A 106 -18.24 13.96 36.59
CA ASN A 106 -19.10 13.18 37.49
C ASN A 106 -18.57 13.11 38.94
N SER A 107 -17.62 13.97 39.31
CA SER A 107 -17.13 14.08 40.70
C SER A 107 -17.29 15.50 41.27
N ALA A 108 -18.37 16.20 40.89
CA ALA A 108 -18.88 17.32 41.67
C ALA A 108 -20.10 16.83 42.45
N LYS A 109 -19.88 16.60 43.74
CA LYS A 109 -20.88 16.31 44.76
C LYS A 109 -21.60 17.58 45.17
#